data_AF-A0A511J1G6-F1
#
_entry.id   AF-A0A511J1G6-F1
#
_cell.length_a   1.000
_cell.length_b   1.000
_cell.length_c   1.000
_cell.angle_alpha   90.00
_cell.angle_beta   90.00
_cell.angle_gamma   90.00
#
_symmetry.space_group_name_H-M   'P 1'
#
loop_
_entity.id
_entity.type
_entity.pdbx_description
1 polymer ?
#
loop_
_entity_poly.entity_id
_entity_poly.type
_entity_poly.pdbx_seq_one_letter_code
_entity_poly.pdbx_strand_id
1 'polypeptide(L)'
;MKKTIIIISIFLGLIVLFFVVDFLTSPIRDVTSKAEMKIDNETKMEYVPTEDELLKLEGDQLQFLGFYEVVSISFDDQPHITLLNDNNEEINFSISILDKQKKTFSIPAIQFSPQNLQLTDSFGLAKKSAKYFAYKRNHPLAGATHTTN
;
A
#
# COMPACT_ATOMS: atom_id res chain seq x y z
N MET A 1 23.26 39.85 50.49
CA MET A 1 22.31 39.08 49.65
C MET A 1 22.57 39.15 48.14
N LYS A 2 23.25 40.17 47.58
CA LYS A 2 23.59 40.19 46.13
C LYS A 2 24.68 39.18 45.71
N LYS A 3 25.68 38.94 46.57
CA LYS A 3 26.81 38.02 46.28
C LYS A 3 26.37 36.55 46.15
N THR A 4 25.36 36.13 46.89
CA THR A 4 24.83 34.74 46.87
C THR A 4 24.06 34.43 45.59
N ILE A 5 23.35 35.40 45.01
CA ILE A 5 22.58 35.24 43.77
C ILE A 5 23.51 35.06 42.57
N ILE A 6 24.64 35.77 42.55
CA ILE A 6 25.64 35.66 41.47
C ILE A 6 26.28 34.27 41.45
N ILE A 7 26.57 33.69 42.62
CA ILE A 7 27.19 32.36 42.73
C ILE A 7 26.24 31.26 42.21
N ILE A 8 24.94 31.35 42.53
CA ILE A 8 23.93 30.38 42.08
C ILE A 8 23.74 30.42 40.56
N SER A 9 23.77 31.62 39.97
CA SER A 9 23.65 31.79 38.51
C SER A 9 24.86 31.21 37.75
N ILE A 10 26.07 31.38 38.29
CA ILE A 10 27.29 30.81 37.71
C ILE A 10 27.28 29.27 37.79
N PHE A 11 26.82 28.70 38.92
CA PHE A 11 26.71 27.25 39.09
C PHE A 11 25.71 26.64 38.10
N LEU A 12 24.58 27.30 37.85
CA LEU A 12 23.58 26.80 36.91
C LEU A 12 24.09 26.83 35.46
N GLY A 13 24.86 27.84 35.07
CA GLY A 13 25.49 27.92 33.75
C GLY A 13 26.55 26.83 33.52
N LEU A 14 27.35 26.52 34.55
CA LEU A 14 28.38 25.47 34.49
C LEU A 14 27.79 24.06 34.31
N ILE A 15 26.64 23.79 34.93
CA ILE A 15 25.96 22.49 34.80
C ILE A 15 25.50 22.27 33.35
N VAL A 16 24.91 23.29 32.71
CA VAL A 16 24.45 23.19 31.31
C VAL A 16 25.62 22.96 30.35
N LEU A 17 26.76 23.63 30.58
CA LEU A 17 27.94 23.45 29.74
C LEU A 17 28.52 22.02 29.85
N PHE A 18 28.47 21.42 31.04
CA PHE A 18 28.95 20.06 31.27
C PHE A 18 28.13 19.02 30.47
N PHE A 19 26.80 19.17 30.45
CA PHE A 19 25.93 18.28 29.68
C PHE A 19 26.12 18.36 28.15
N VAL A 20 26.51 19.52 27.61
CA VAL A 20 26.74 19.68 26.16
C VAL A 20 28.03 18.99 25.72
N VAL A 21 29.07 18.99 26.57
CA VAL A 21 30.36 18.33 26.25
C VAL A 21 30.24 16.80 26.28
N ASP A 22 29.48 16.24 27.23
CA ASP A 22 29.21 14.79 27.28
C ASP A 22 28.38 14.31 26.08
N PHE A 23 27.46 15.16 25.58
CA PHE A 23 26.68 14.85 24.39
C PHE A 23 27.53 14.83 23.11
N LEU A 24 28.52 15.73 22.99
CA LEU A 24 29.37 15.85 21.79
C LEU A 24 30.57 14.88 21.78
N THR A 25 31.00 14.37 22.93
CA THR A 25 32.13 13.44 23.04
C THR A 25 31.71 11.97 23.08
N SER A 26 30.41 11.68 23.08
CA SER A 26 29.91 10.31 23.03
C SER A 26 30.31 9.66 21.69
N PRO A 27 31.17 8.62 21.70
CA PRO A 27 31.52 7.92 20.48
C PRO A 27 30.25 7.28 19.93
N ILE A 28 29.97 7.55 18.65
CA ILE A 28 28.92 6.86 17.89
C ILE A 28 29.24 5.38 18.01
N ARG A 29 28.41 4.65 18.76
CA ARG A 29 28.55 3.20 18.90
C ARG A 29 28.39 2.61 17.50
N ASP A 30 29.48 2.11 16.95
CA ASP A 30 29.48 1.23 15.80
C ASP A 30 28.78 -0.07 16.19
N VAL A 31 27.46 -0.11 15.97
CA VAL A 31 26.70 -1.36 15.96
C VAL A 31 26.76 -1.89 14.53
N THR A 32 27.86 -2.59 14.22
CA THR A 32 27.81 -3.66 13.22
C THR A 32 26.79 -4.69 13.72
N SER A 33 25.56 -4.51 13.27
CA SER A 33 24.53 -5.54 13.33
C SER A 33 24.31 -5.98 11.90
N LYS A 34 24.71 -7.23 11.60
CA LYS A 34 24.23 -7.94 10.41
C LYS A 34 22.71 -8.07 10.55
N ALA A 35 21.99 -7.09 10.02
CA ALA A 35 20.56 -7.16 9.78
C ALA A 35 20.37 -6.83 8.31
N GLU A 36 20.35 -7.89 7.51
CA GLU A 36 19.85 -7.84 6.15
C GLU A 36 18.32 -7.71 6.25
N MET A 37 17.82 -6.49 6.15
CA MET A 37 16.43 -6.22 5.79
C MET A 37 16.43 -4.93 4.98
N LYS A 38 16.48 -5.08 3.65
CA LYS A 38 16.01 -4.03 2.75
C LYS A 38 14.51 -3.87 3.00
N ILE A 39 14.15 -2.98 3.91
CA ILE A 39 12.83 -2.35 3.89
C ILE A 39 13.02 -1.13 3.01
N ASP A 40 12.82 -1.31 1.72
CA ASP A 40 12.54 -0.17 0.85
C ASP A 40 11.20 0.41 1.31
N ASN A 41 11.30 1.52 2.04
CA ASN A 41 10.19 2.44 2.17
C ASN A 41 10.12 3.26 0.88
N GLU A 42 9.55 2.66 -0.18
CA GLU A 42 8.94 3.40 -1.27
C GLU A 42 7.45 3.06 -1.33
N THR A 43 6.67 3.97 -0.75
CA THR A 43 5.31 4.38 -1.14
C THR A 43 4.51 3.46 -2.09
N LYS A 44 3.30 3.06 -1.64
CA LYS A 44 2.15 2.49 -2.39
C LYS A 44 2.01 0.96 -2.28
N MET A 45 1.39 0.47 -1.20
CA MET A 45 0.82 -0.89 -1.14
C MET A 45 -0.41 -1.00 -2.05
N GLU A 46 -0.19 -0.93 -3.35
CA GLU A 46 -1.19 -1.13 -4.41
C GLU A 46 -0.71 -2.29 -5.30
N TYR A 47 -0.42 -3.43 -4.67
CA TYR A 47 -0.03 -4.63 -5.39
C TYR A 47 -1.29 -5.38 -5.85
N VAL A 48 -1.47 -5.43 -7.17
CA VAL A 48 -2.44 -6.31 -7.84
C VAL A 48 -1.65 -7.44 -8.51
N PRO A 49 -1.81 -8.71 -8.07
CA PRO A 49 -1.06 -9.84 -8.60
C PRO A 49 -1.46 -10.14 -10.05
N THR A 50 -0.58 -10.76 -10.81
CA THR A 50 -0.97 -11.42 -12.06
C THR A 50 -1.79 -12.68 -11.80
N GLU A 51 -2.39 -13.26 -12.84
CA GLU A 51 -3.12 -14.53 -12.73
C GLU A 51 -2.24 -15.66 -12.17
N ASP A 52 -1.01 -15.79 -12.69
CA ASP A 52 -0.04 -16.80 -12.26
C ASP A 52 0.45 -16.56 -10.83
N GLU A 53 0.62 -15.28 -10.45
CA GLU A 53 0.99 -14.91 -9.08
C GLU A 53 -0.13 -15.23 -8.10
N LEU A 54 -1.38 -14.91 -8.48
CA LEU A 54 -2.55 -15.18 -7.65
C LEU A 54 -2.76 -16.68 -7.44
N LEU A 55 -2.55 -17.51 -8.47
CA LEU A 55 -2.53 -18.98 -8.35
C LEU A 55 -1.47 -19.47 -7.36
N LYS A 56 -0.26 -18.89 -7.38
CA LYS A 56 0.80 -19.27 -6.44
C LYS A 56 0.48 -18.85 -5.01
N LEU A 57 -0.17 -17.71 -4.82
CA LEU A 57 -0.51 -17.16 -3.50
C LEU A 57 -1.68 -17.91 -2.84
N GLU A 58 -2.71 -18.26 -3.60
CA GLU A 58 -3.95 -18.82 -3.07
C GLU A 58 -4.17 -20.30 -3.40
N GLY A 59 -3.40 -20.88 -4.32
CA GLY A 59 -3.50 -22.25 -4.78
C GLY A 59 -4.63 -22.51 -5.78
N ASP A 60 -4.75 -23.77 -6.20
CA ASP A 60 -5.52 -24.21 -7.38
C ASP A 60 -7.05 -24.15 -7.24
N GLN A 61 -7.58 -23.66 -6.12
CA GLN A 61 -9.03 -23.56 -5.86
C GLN A 61 -9.65 -22.22 -6.27
N LEU A 62 -8.90 -21.38 -6.97
CA LEU A 62 -9.40 -20.11 -7.49
C LEU A 62 -10.29 -20.34 -8.71
N GLN A 63 -11.49 -19.80 -8.64
CA GLN A 63 -12.37 -19.65 -9.78
C GLN A 63 -12.15 -18.28 -10.41
N PHE A 64 -11.54 -18.24 -11.59
CA PHE A 64 -11.41 -17.02 -12.37
C PHE A 64 -12.75 -16.66 -13.03
N LEU A 65 -13.24 -15.45 -12.74
CA LEU A 65 -14.52 -14.93 -13.23
C LEU A 65 -14.35 -14.05 -14.47
N GLY A 66 -13.13 -13.86 -14.95
CA GLY A 66 -12.80 -13.01 -16.08
C GLY A 66 -12.55 -11.55 -15.69
N PHE A 67 -12.49 -10.69 -16.71
CA PHE A 67 -12.26 -9.27 -16.55
C PHE A 67 -13.59 -8.52 -16.45
N TYR A 68 -13.61 -7.53 -15.55
CA TYR A 68 -14.73 -6.64 -15.40
C TYR A 68 -14.27 -5.20 -15.57
N GLU A 69 -15.11 -4.40 -16.22
CA GLU A 69 -14.96 -2.96 -16.41
C GLU A 69 -15.77 -2.21 -15.36
N VAL A 70 -15.22 -1.12 -14.84
CA VAL A 70 -15.92 -0.19 -13.95
C VAL A 70 -16.89 0.67 -14.75
N VAL A 71 -18.20 0.42 -14.59
CA VAL A 71 -19.26 1.16 -15.31
C VAL A 71 -19.93 2.23 -14.47
N SER A 72 -19.85 2.13 -13.14
CA SER A 72 -20.43 3.13 -12.22
C SER A 72 -19.69 3.16 -10.89
N ILE A 73 -19.53 4.36 -10.32
CA ILE A 73 -19.02 4.60 -8.97
C ILE A 73 -19.91 5.65 -8.29
N SER A 74 -20.60 5.27 -7.22
CA SER A 74 -21.41 6.19 -6.40
C SER A 74 -20.74 6.45 -5.05
N PHE A 75 -20.67 7.72 -4.65
CA PHE A 75 -20.11 8.19 -3.37
C PHE A 75 -21.20 8.76 -2.43
N ASP A 76 -22.47 8.44 -2.72
CA ASP A 76 -23.63 8.95 -2.00
C ASP A 76 -23.94 8.10 -0.74
N ASP A 77 -25.18 8.08 -0.28
CA ASP A 77 -25.57 7.47 1.01
C ASP A 77 -25.24 5.97 1.12
N GLN A 78 -25.16 5.27 -0.01
CA GLN A 78 -24.72 3.89 -0.10
C GLN A 78 -23.57 3.80 -1.11
N PRO A 79 -22.33 4.09 -0.69
CA PRO A 79 -21.20 4.09 -1.60
C PRO A 79 -20.99 2.71 -2.21
N HIS A 80 -20.97 2.63 -3.53
CA HIS A 80 -20.79 1.37 -4.25
C HIS A 80 -20.10 1.58 -5.59
N ILE A 81 -19.58 0.48 -6.11
CA ILE A 81 -19.02 0.35 -7.45
C ILE A 81 -19.75 -0.77 -8.18
N THR A 82 -20.08 -0.53 -9.44
CA THR A 82 -20.67 -1.51 -10.35
C THR A 82 -19.63 -1.91 -11.38
N LEU A 83 -19.41 -3.21 -11.48
CA LEU A 83 -18.50 -3.81 -12.45
C LEU A 83 -19.30 -4.65 -13.44
N LEU A 84 -18.95 -4.57 -14.73
CA LEU A 84 -19.62 -5.27 -15.83
C LEU A 84 -18.60 -6.12 -16.60
N ASN A 85 -18.93 -7.36 -16.91
CA ASN A 85 -18.10 -8.20 -17.79
C ASN A 85 -18.65 -8.26 -19.23
N ASP A 86 -17.89 -8.90 -20.12
CA ASP A 86 -18.27 -9.09 -21.55
C ASP A 86 -19.56 -9.90 -21.75
N ASN A 87 -20.01 -10.64 -20.74
CA ASN A 87 -21.28 -11.38 -20.76
C ASN A 87 -22.48 -10.53 -20.29
N ASN A 88 -22.28 -9.23 -20.07
CA ASN A 88 -23.24 -8.30 -19.46
C ASN A 88 -23.68 -8.71 -18.04
N GLU A 89 -22.82 -9.41 -17.29
CA GLU A 89 -23.07 -9.71 -15.89
C GLU A 89 -22.56 -8.56 -15.02
N GLU A 90 -23.46 -8.01 -14.22
CA GLU A 90 -23.16 -6.94 -13.27
C GLU A 90 -22.86 -7.50 -11.89
N ILE A 91 -21.80 -7.01 -11.26
CA ILE A 91 -21.49 -7.24 -9.86
C ILE A 91 -21.27 -5.93 -9.14
N ASN A 92 -21.91 -5.80 -7.98
CA ASN A 92 -21.87 -4.59 -7.16
C ASN A 92 -21.10 -4.86 -5.88
N PHE A 93 -20.22 -3.93 -5.53
CA PHE A 93 -19.49 -3.95 -4.27
C PHE A 93 -19.67 -2.64 -3.51
N SER A 94 -19.87 -2.74 -2.20
CA SER A 94 -19.76 -1.57 -1.34
C SER A 94 -18.34 -1.04 -1.34
N ILE A 95 -18.19 0.29 -1.34
CA ILE A 95 -16.88 0.94 -1.25
C ILE A 95 -16.75 1.67 0.08
N SER A 96 -15.53 1.72 0.60
CA SER A 96 -15.18 2.57 1.74
C SER A 96 -14.56 3.85 1.21
N ILE A 97 -15.20 5.00 1.47
CA ILE A 97 -14.66 6.31 1.07
C ILE A 97 -13.45 6.64 1.94
N LEU A 98 -12.31 6.86 1.30
CA LEU A 98 -11.06 7.24 1.97
C LEU A 98 -10.92 8.77 2.02
N ASP A 99 -11.21 9.44 0.92
CA ASP A 99 -11.24 10.91 0.82
C ASP A 99 -12.32 11.32 -0.20
N LYS A 100 -13.39 11.98 0.27
CA LYS A 100 -14.52 12.39 -0.57
C LYS A 100 -14.14 13.53 -1.53
N GLN A 101 -13.20 14.41 -1.15
CA GLN A 101 -12.78 15.52 -2.02
C GLN A 101 -11.92 15.01 -3.18
N LYS A 102 -11.04 14.05 -2.89
CA LYS A 102 -10.18 13.41 -3.90
C LYS A 102 -10.86 12.24 -4.62
N LYS A 103 -12.09 11.91 -4.25
CA LYS A 103 -12.85 10.75 -4.76
C LYS A 103 -12.06 9.44 -4.66
N THR A 104 -11.32 9.26 -3.58
CA THR A 104 -10.57 8.02 -3.33
C THR A 104 -11.39 7.07 -2.45
N PHE A 105 -11.30 5.79 -2.76
CA PHE A 105 -12.03 4.73 -2.08
C PHE A 105 -11.25 3.42 -2.13
N SER A 106 -11.71 2.45 -1.34
CA SER A 106 -11.29 1.05 -1.43
C SER A 106 -12.51 0.14 -1.58
N ILE A 107 -12.28 -1.09 -2.05
CA ILE A 107 -13.31 -2.13 -2.18
C ILE A 107 -12.99 -3.24 -1.16
N PRO A 108 -13.53 -3.18 0.08
CA PRO A 108 -13.09 -4.06 1.16
C PRO A 108 -13.35 -5.55 0.92
N ALA A 109 -14.33 -5.87 0.07
CA ALA A 109 -14.70 -7.24 -0.27
C ALA A 109 -13.71 -7.92 -1.23
N ILE A 110 -12.83 -7.16 -1.88
CA ILE A 110 -11.88 -7.64 -2.88
C ILE A 110 -10.45 -7.51 -2.35
N GLN A 111 -9.78 -8.64 -2.18
CA GLN A 111 -8.35 -8.65 -1.86
C GLN A 111 -7.53 -8.25 -3.08
N PHE A 112 -6.42 -7.55 -2.84
CA PHE A 112 -5.57 -6.99 -3.90
C PHE A 112 -6.32 -6.05 -4.86
N SER A 113 -7.43 -5.44 -4.41
CA SER A 113 -8.18 -4.46 -5.22
C SER A 113 -7.25 -3.35 -5.72
N PRO A 114 -7.31 -2.99 -7.02
CA PRO A 114 -6.68 -1.78 -7.50
C PRO A 114 -7.20 -0.56 -6.71
N GLN A 115 -6.38 0.46 -6.53
CA GLN A 115 -6.80 1.73 -5.94
C GLN A 115 -7.00 2.75 -7.07
N ASN A 116 -7.64 3.87 -6.73
CA ASN A 116 -7.84 5.00 -7.65
C ASN A 116 -8.54 4.61 -8.97
N LEU A 117 -9.41 3.60 -8.92
CA LEU A 117 -10.20 3.14 -10.06
C LEU A 117 -11.05 4.28 -10.63
N GLN A 118 -11.05 4.39 -11.94
CA GLN A 118 -11.85 5.31 -12.74
C GLN A 118 -12.89 4.52 -13.56
N LEU A 119 -13.85 5.23 -14.14
CA LEU A 119 -14.76 4.62 -15.11
C LEU A 119 -13.94 4.08 -16.29
N THR A 120 -14.37 2.96 -16.85
CA THR A 120 -13.71 2.21 -17.94
C THR A 120 -12.43 1.46 -17.56
N ASP A 121 -11.91 1.64 -16.33
CA ASP A 121 -10.83 0.80 -15.84
C ASP A 121 -11.29 -0.66 -15.76
N SER A 122 -10.39 -1.59 -16.07
CA SER A 122 -10.69 -3.02 -16.09
C SER A 122 -9.68 -3.82 -15.30
N PHE A 123 -10.16 -4.80 -14.55
CA PHE A 123 -9.31 -5.74 -13.82
C PHE A 123 -9.96 -7.13 -13.76
N GLY A 124 -9.13 -8.15 -13.56
CA GLY A 124 -9.58 -9.53 -13.42
C GLY A 124 -10.18 -9.75 -12.04
N LEU A 125 -11.28 -10.51 -11.97
CA LEU A 125 -11.89 -10.92 -10.71
C LEU A 125 -11.81 -12.44 -10.57
N ALA A 126 -11.34 -12.90 -9.42
CA ALA A 126 -11.34 -14.30 -9.04
C ALA A 126 -12.06 -14.50 -7.71
N LYS A 127 -12.55 -15.72 -7.50
CA LYS A 127 -13.30 -16.09 -6.30
C LYS A 127 -12.76 -17.38 -5.72
N LYS A 128 -12.65 -17.41 -4.40
CA LYS A 128 -12.38 -18.62 -3.62
C LYS A 128 -13.27 -18.61 -2.39
N SER A 129 -14.16 -19.61 -2.31
CA SER A 129 -15.22 -19.64 -1.28
C SER A 129 -16.04 -18.34 -1.29
N ALA A 130 -16.04 -17.58 -0.19
CA ALA A 130 -16.78 -16.31 -0.04
C ALA A 130 -15.92 -15.05 -0.27
N LYS A 131 -14.67 -15.20 -0.71
CA LYS A 131 -13.73 -14.08 -0.91
C LYS A 131 -13.50 -13.80 -2.39
N TYR A 132 -13.38 -12.51 -2.71
CA TYR A 132 -12.98 -12.05 -4.04
C TYR A 132 -11.53 -11.57 -4.03
N PHE A 133 -10.87 -11.73 -5.17
CA PHE A 133 -9.49 -11.37 -5.40
C PHE A 133 -9.41 -10.65 -6.74
N ALA A 134 -8.69 -9.54 -6.79
CA ALA A 134 -8.37 -8.88 -8.05
C ALA A 134 -7.05 -9.41 -8.60
N TYR A 135 -6.95 -9.47 -9.92
CA TYR A 135 -5.71 -9.76 -10.63
C TYR A 135 -5.59 -8.91 -11.89
N LYS A 136 -4.36 -8.74 -12.37
CA LYS A 136 -4.06 -8.11 -13.66
C LYS A 136 -3.73 -9.17 -14.69
N ARG A 137 -3.92 -8.81 -15.96
CA ARG A 137 -3.54 -9.67 -17.09
C ARG A 137 -2.05 -9.97 -17.02
N ASN A 138 -1.67 -11.21 -17.30
CA ASN A 138 -0.27 -11.55 -17.53
C ASN A 138 0.21 -10.67 -18.70
N HIS A 139 1.18 -9.78 -18.48
CA HIS A 139 1.84 -9.18 -19.63
C HIS A 139 2.59 -10.30 -20.35
N PRO A 140 2.45 -10.44 -21.69
CA PRO A 140 3.37 -11.30 -22.41
C PRO A 140 4.77 -10.77 -22.13
N LEU A 141 5.66 -11.64 -21.63
CA LEU A 141 7.08 -11.33 -21.51
C LEU A 141 7.54 -10.80 -22.88
N ALA A 142 7.85 -9.51 -22.97
CA ALA A 142 8.47 -8.93 -24.15
C ALA A 142 9.83 -9.62 -24.32
N GLY A 143 9.87 -10.68 -25.13
CA GLY A 143 11.07 -11.49 -25.26
C GLY A 143 10.92 -12.93 -25.77
N ALA A 144 9.73 -13.42 -26.12
CA ALA A 144 9.64 -14.63 -26.95
C ALA A 144 9.77 -14.24 -28.43
N THR A 145 10.99 -13.90 -28.87
CA THR A 145 11.34 -13.95 -30.29
C THR A 145 11.16 -15.39 -30.76
N HIS A 146 10.01 -15.68 -31.37
CA HIS A 146 9.88 -16.83 -32.25
C HIS A 146 10.63 -16.50 -33.53
N THR A 147 11.91 -16.85 -33.56
CA THR A 147 12.61 -17.09 -34.82
C THR A 147 12.01 -18.36 -35.41
N THR A 148 11.24 -18.22 -36.48
CA THR A 148 10.88 -19.34 -37.36
C THR A 148 11.49 -19.06 -38.73
N ASN A 149 12.47 -19.93 -39.05
CA ASN A 149 13.17 -20.21 -40.30
C ASN A 149 12.82 -19.41 -41.56
#